data_AF-N6TUE8-F1
#
_entry.id   AF-N6TUE8-F1
#
_cell.length_a   1.000
_cell.length_b   1.000
_cell.length_c   1.000
_cell.angle_alpha   90.00
_cell.angle_beta   90.00
_cell.angle_gamma   90.00
#
_symmetry.space_group_name_H-M   'P 1'
#
loop_
_entity.id
_entity.type
_entity.pdbx_description
1 polymer ?
#
loop_
_entity_poly.entity_id
_entity_poly.type
_entity_poly.pdbx_seq_one_letter_code
_entity_poly.pdbx_strand_id
1 'polypeptide(L)'
;MTLLYVLSILIVYLIQNSVSFDPSGYMVYCPCMGRFGNQADHFLGSLAFAKALNRTLVLPPWIEYRYGERLPKIVPFSTYFTTAPLLEFHKVIPMKTFMDSIAPYEWPSKQRVVFCYMARGDSKSCNAKEGNPFGAFWDSIQVDFVDSEFYGPLHHDVSNEDIVKTWKEIYPPDKWPVLAFTGAPASFPVADENRHIHKHLVWSKDIEDKAKKFLSSRMPKGAFIGIHLRNGVDWVRACKHIPESPNLFAAPQCLGYRNEKGNATAEMCLPSKEQIVKQLKKAIKNMNDLAKVDSHKTVRAVFVASDNHHMIEELRSALHKLKVTVVKLNTPDPHVDLAILGKSNVFIGNCISSFSAFVKRERDSRGAPSLFWGFPVTRSRAKYRDEL
;
A
#
# COMPACT_ATOMS: atom_id res chain seq x y z
N MET A 1 -13.50 58.51 3.59
CA MET A 1 -12.92 57.62 2.57
C MET A 1 -11.87 56.66 3.13
N THR A 2 -10.95 57.12 3.99
CA THR A 2 -9.85 56.28 4.53
C THR A 2 -10.32 55.12 5.40
N LEU A 3 -11.36 55.31 6.23
CA LEU A 3 -11.88 54.25 7.10
C LEU A 3 -12.53 53.09 6.32
N LEU A 4 -13.28 53.40 5.26
CA LEU A 4 -13.88 52.39 4.37
C LEU A 4 -12.82 51.61 3.59
N TYR A 5 -11.72 52.26 3.20
CA TYR A 5 -10.58 51.61 2.54
C TYR A 5 -9.79 50.70 3.48
N VAL A 6 -9.61 51.10 4.74
CA VAL A 6 -8.97 50.25 5.76
C VAL A 6 -9.87 49.05 6.10
N LEU A 7 -11.20 49.26 6.21
CA LEU A 7 -12.14 48.18 6.49
C LEU A 7 -12.19 47.16 5.34
N SER A 8 -12.18 47.62 4.08
CA SER A 8 -12.18 46.73 2.91
C SER A 8 -10.86 45.96 2.77
N ILE A 9 -9.71 46.58 3.06
CA ILE A 9 -8.43 45.88 3.13
C ILE A 9 -8.42 44.83 4.26
N LEU A 10 -8.98 45.15 5.43
CA LEU A 10 -9.07 44.22 6.54
C LEU A 10 -10.00 43.03 6.22
N ILE A 11 -11.13 43.29 5.56
CA ILE A 11 -12.07 42.26 5.13
C ILE A 11 -11.43 41.36 4.06
N VAL A 12 -10.71 41.94 3.08
CA VAL A 12 -9.99 41.15 2.06
C VAL A 12 -8.87 40.32 2.69
N TYR A 13 -8.16 40.86 3.69
CA TYR A 13 -7.13 40.14 4.44
C TYR A 13 -7.73 39.00 5.30
N LEU A 14 -8.90 39.21 5.90
CA LEU A 14 -9.62 38.18 6.65
C LEU A 14 -10.21 37.08 5.74
N ILE A 15 -10.71 37.44 4.56
CA ILE A 15 -11.19 36.48 3.55
C ILE A 15 -10.03 35.67 2.95
N GLN A 16 -8.86 36.27 2.72
CA GLN A 16 -7.68 35.53 2.24
C GLN A 16 -7.12 34.54 3.28
N ASN A 17 -7.40 34.75 4.57
CA ASN A 17 -6.96 33.88 5.66
C ASN A 17 -8.07 32.97 6.21
N SER A 18 -9.26 32.93 5.60
CA SER A 18 -10.31 32.02 6.06
C SER A 18 -9.93 30.58 5.70
N VAL A 19 -9.72 29.75 6.72
CA VAL A 19 -9.63 28.30 6.54
C VAL A 19 -10.96 27.80 6.00
N SER A 20 -10.98 27.36 4.73
CA SER A 20 -12.19 26.80 4.13
C SER A 20 -12.44 25.40 4.70
N PHE A 21 -13.42 25.26 5.58
CA PHE A 21 -13.88 23.96 6.07
C PHE A 21 -14.69 23.23 4.99
N ASP A 22 -14.50 21.92 4.84
CA ASP A 22 -15.33 21.09 3.99
C ASP A 22 -16.67 20.80 4.69
N PRO A 23 -17.81 21.31 4.18
CA PRO A 23 -19.11 21.05 4.80
C PRO A 23 -19.53 19.57 4.73
N SER A 24 -18.82 18.76 3.94
CA SER A 24 -19.04 17.32 3.88
C SER A 24 -18.32 16.57 5.01
N GLY A 25 -17.50 17.25 5.81
CA GLY A 25 -16.74 16.68 6.91
C GLY A 25 -15.53 15.84 6.48
N TYR A 26 -14.86 15.23 7.45
CA TYR A 26 -13.56 14.59 7.31
C TYR A 26 -13.58 13.15 7.80
N MET A 27 -12.61 12.37 7.33
CA MET A 27 -12.33 11.02 7.81
C MET A 27 -10.85 10.88 8.16
N VAL A 28 -10.56 10.42 9.37
CA VAL A 28 -9.20 10.18 9.86
C VAL A 28 -9.11 8.76 10.40
N TYR A 29 -7.97 8.08 10.23
CA TYR A 29 -7.80 6.72 10.72
C TYR A 29 -6.34 6.40 11.03
N CYS A 30 -6.11 5.40 11.88
CA CYS A 30 -4.79 4.81 12.04
C CYS A 30 -4.56 3.65 11.05
N PRO A 31 -3.47 3.65 10.25
CA PRO A 31 -3.05 2.48 9.47
C PRO A 31 -2.36 1.44 10.38
N CYS A 32 -3.03 1.06 11.47
CA CYS A 32 -2.46 0.32 12.61
C CYS A 32 -2.27 -1.20 12.36
N MET A 33 -2.59 -1.73 11.18
CA MET A 33 -2.46 -3.15 10.88
C MET A 33 -1.33 -3.43 9.89
N GLY A 34 -0.35 -4.21 10.34
CA GLY A 34 0.74 -4.71 9.51
C GLY A 34 1.78 -3.65 9.11
N ARG A 35 2.59 -3.98 8.10
CA ARG A 35 3.66 -3.13 7.55
C ARG A 35 3.18 -2.38 6.31
N PHE A 36 4.07 -1.63 5.65
CA PHE A 36 3.77 -0.79 4.50
C PHE A 36 2.82 -1.43 3.46
N GLY A 37 3.06 -2.67 3.04
CA GLY A 37 2.18 -3.35 2.06
C GLY A 37 0.73 -3.50 2.55
N ASN A 38 0.52 -3.83 3.83
CA ASN A 38 -0.83 -3.90 4.43
C ASN A 38 -1.46 -2.50 4.52
N GLN A 39 -0.68 -1.51 4.97
CA GLN A 39 -1.13 -0.13 5.11
C GLN A 39 -1.54 0.47 3.76
N ALA A 40 -0.79 0.17 2.69
CA ALA A 40 -1.09 0.62 1.35
C ALA A 40 -2.34 -0.06 0.76
N ASP A 41 -2.57 -1.34 1.04
CA ASP A 41 -3.82 -2.03 0.67
C ASP A 41 -5.03 -1.37 1.35
N HIS A 42 -4.93 -1.19 2.67
CA HIS A 42 -5.94 -0.50 3.46
C HIS A 42 -6.22 0.93 2.96
N PHE A 43 -5.16 1.68 2.61
CA PHE A 43 -5.29 3.04 2.11
C PHE A 43 -6.20 3.13 0.88
N LEU A 44 -6.08 2.18 -0.07
CA LEU A 44 -6.93 2.17 -1.26
C LEU A 44 -8.41 1.99 -0.91
N GLY A 45 -8.72 1.08 0.02
CA GLY A 45 -10.09 0.89 0.51
C GLY A 45 -10.61 2.09 1.29
N SER A 46 -9.80 2.68 2.18
CA SER A 46 -10.17 3.86 2.93
C SER A 46 -10.41 5.07 2.02
N LEU A 47 -9.64 5.22 0.95
CA LEU A 47 -9.86 6.30 -0.03
C LEU A 47 -11.16 6.10 -0.82
N ALA A 48 -11.48 4.87 -1.20
CA ALA A 48 -12.77 4.55 -1.80
C ALA A 48 -13.94 4.84 -0.86
N PHE A 49 -13.80 4.46 0.41
CA PHE A 49 -14.81 4.69 1.45
C PHE A 49 -15.03 6.18 1.72
N ALA A 50 -13.95 6.97 1.82
CA ALA A 50 -14.02 8.42 1.93
C ALA A 50 -14.81 9.05 0.78
N LYS A 51 -14.57 8.57 -0.45
CA LYS A 51 -15.27 9.00 -1.65
C LYS A 51 -16.75 8.64 -1.60
N ALA A 52 -17.08 7.41 -1.23
CA ALA A 52 -18.46 6.95 -1.10
C ALA A 52 -19.25 7.79 -0.09
N LEU A 53 -18.64 8.15 1.04
CA LEU A 53 -19.23 9.02 2.05
C LEU A 53 -19.18 10.52 1.71
N ASN A 54 -18.46 10.92 0.65
CA ASN A 54 -18.15 12.30 0.29
C ASN A 54 -17.38 13.10 1.37
N ARG A 55 -16.62 12.42 2.24
CA ARG A 55 -15.83 13.05 3.31
C ARG A 55 -14.40 13.26 2.89
N THR A 56 -13.79 14.41 3.16
CA THR A 56 -12.37 14.63 2.87
C THR A 56 -11.50 13.66 3.67
N LEU A 57 -10.66 12.86 2.99
CA LEU A 57 -9.76 11.94 3.67
C LEU A 57 -8.54 12.69 4.22
N VAL A 58 -8.33 12.59 5.53
CA VAL A 58 -7.09 13.01 6.18
C VAL A 58 -6.03 11.95 5.89
N LEU A 59 -5.01 12.32 5.11
CA LEU A 59 -3.97 11.40 4.67
C LEU A 59 -3.16 10.90 5.87
N PRO A 60 -3.22 9.59 6.18
CA PRO A 60 -2.57 9.06 7.36
C PRO A 60 -1.05 9.07 7.18
N PRO A 61 -0.29 9.42 8.22
CA PRO A 61 1.11 9.05 8.28
C PRO A 61 1.29 7.53 8.22
N TRP A 62 2.34 7.07 7.55
CA TRP A 62 2.76 5.67 7.52
C TRP A 62 3.42 5.27 8.83
N ILE A 63 3.35 3.99 9.17
CA ILE A 63 3.94 3.42 10.38
C ILE A 63 5.10 2.50 9.99
N GLU A 64 6.31 2.88 10.38
CA GLU A 64 7.52 2.07 10.17
C GLU A 64 7.97 1.39 11.45
N TYR A 65 8.19 0.07 11.35
CA TYR A 65 8.82 -0.71 12.40
C TYR A 65 10.30 -0.91 12.05
N ARG A 66 11.18 -0.46 12.93
CA ARG A 66 12.63 -0.54 12.75
C ARG A 66 13.21 -1.54 13.73
N TYR A 67 14.14 -2.36 13.26
CA TYR A 67 14.76 -3.36 14.10
C TYR A 67 15.51 -2.70 15.27
N GLY A 68 15.25 -3.14 16.49
CA GLY A 68 15.83 -2.59 17.71
C GLY A 68 15.12 -1.35 18.27
N GLU A 69 14.16 -0.76 17.56
CA GLU A 69 13.37 0.37 18.06
C GLU A 69 12.09 -0.12 18.75
N ARG A 70 11.83 0.36 19.97
CA ARG A 70 10.63 -0.03 20.75
C ARG A 70 9.35 0.58 20.19
N LEU A 71 9.41 1.84 19.76
CA LEU A 71 8.28 2.57 19.22
C LEU A 71 8.39 2.65 17.69
N PRO A 72 7.26 2.57 16.97
CA PRO A 72 7.29 2.75 15.54
C PRO A 72 7.57 4.21 15.19
N LYS A 73 8.17 4.42 14.02
CA LYS A 73 8.32 5.75 13.46
C LYS A 73 7.06 6.11 12.67
N ILE A 74 6.51 7.28 12.97
CA ILE A 74 5.37 7.85 12.25
C ILE A 74 5.90 8.75 11.14
N VAL A 75 5.62 8.39 9.88
CA VAL A 75 6.20 9.03 8.70
C VAL A 75 5.10 9.74 7.91
N PRO A 76 5.20 11.06 7.65
CA PRO A 76 4.20 11.78 6.88
C PRO A 76 3.90 11.12 5.53
N PHE A 77 2.63 11.14 5.10
CA PHE A 77 2.23 10.61 3.79
C PHE A 77 3.10 11.15 2.65
N SER A 78 3.38 12.46 2.69
CA SER A 78 4.12 13.21 1.69
C SER A 78 5.60 12.82 1.57
N THR A 79 6.16 12.07 2.54
CA THR A 79 7.51 11.52 2.42
C THR A 79 7.60 10.57 1.23
N TYR A 80 6.57 9.75 1.00
CA TYR A 80 6.58 8.72 -0.04
C TYR A 80 5.75 9.06 -1.26
N PHE A 81 4.68 9.84 -1.11
CA PHE A 81 3.74 10.09 -2.20
C PHE A 81 3.40 11.56 -2.34
N THR A 82 3.19 12.00 -3.58
CA THR A 82 2.63 13.32 -3.85
C THR A 82 1.13 13.31 -3.57
N THR A 83 0.60 14.43 -3.06
CA THR A 83 -0.82 14.54 -2.69
C THR A 83 -1.70 14.94 -3.86
N ALA A 84 -1.19 15.73 -4.81
CA ALA A 84 -1.97 16.30 -5.90
C ALA A 84 -2.69 15.24 -6.77
N PRO A 85 -2.07 14.11 -7.18
CA PRO A 85 -2.74 13.11 -8.02
C PRO A 85 -3.92 12.41 -7.33
N LEU A 86 -4.00 12.43 -5.99
CA LEU A 86 -5.13 11.88 -5.25
C LEU A 86 -6.38 12.74 -5.38
N LEU A 87 -6.22 14.05 -5.57
CA LEU A 87 -7.34 15.00 -5.74
C LEU A 87 -8.13 14.74 -7.01
N GLU A 88 -7.53 14.08 -8.01
CA GLU A 88 -8.23 13.60 -9.20
C GLU A 88 -9.25 12.50 -8.88
N PHE A 89 -9.03 11.75 -7.79
CA PHE A 89 -9.95 10.69 -7.35
C PHE A 89 -10.95 11.20 -6.32
N HIS A 90 -10.47 11.85 -5.26
CA HIS A 90 -11.29 12.34 -4.15
C HIS A 90 -10.58 13.43 -3.33
N LYS A 91 -11.35 14.20 -2.56
CA LYS A 91 -10.83 15.23 -1.65
C LYS A 91 -9.93 14.61 -0.58
N VAL A 92 -8.71 15.12 -0.46
CA VAL A 92 -7.73 14.70 0.55
C VAL A 92 -7.04 15.90 1.19
N ILE A 93 -6.59 15.75 2.43
CA ILE A 93 -5.83 16.77 3.16
C ILE A 93 -4.67 16.12 3.95
N PRO A 94 -3.46 16.70 3.97
CA PRO A 94 -2.38 16.18 4.81
C PRO A 94 -2.73 16.20 6.29
N MET A 95 -2.35 15.16 7.05
CA MET A 95 -2.57 15.09 8.51
C MET A 95 -2.12 16.35 9.25
N LYS A 96 -0.93 16.88 8.94
CA LYS A 96 -0.42 18.09 9.58
C LYS A 96 -1.35 19.29 9.35
N THR A 97 -1.78 19.52 8.11
CA THR A 97 -2.69 20.62 7.78
C THR A 97 -4.05 20.44 8.47
N PHE A 98 -4.57 19.23 8.51
CA PHE A 98 -5.80 18.93 9.25
C PHE A 98 -5.66 19.24 10.74
N MET A 99 -4.60 18.72 11.39
CA MET A 99 -4.40 18.91 12.83
C MET A 99 -4.12 20.37 13.21
N ASP A 100 -3.41 21.13 12.37
CA ASP A 100 -3.04 22.52 12.66
C ASP A 100 -4.18 23.50 12.35
N SER A 101 -4.93 23.28 11.26
CA SER A 101 -5.86 24.28 10.71
C SER A 101 -7.33 23.91 10.84
N ILE A 102 -7.67 22.62 10.94
CA ILE A 102 -9.05 22.12 10.92
C ILE A 102 -9.48 21.61 12.30
N ALA A 103 -8.69 20.68 12.86
CA ALA A 103 -9.03 19.98 14.10
C ALA A 103 -9.30 20.91 15.30
N PRO A 104 -8.63 22.06 15.50
CA PRO A 104 -8.94 22.95 16.63
C PRO A 104 -10.37 23.48 16.63
N TYR A 105 -11.01 23.54 15.46
CA TYR A 105 -12.34 24.11 15.26
C TYR A 105 -13.41 23.02 15.03
N GLU A 106 -13.16 22.09 14.09
CA GLU A 106 -14.10 21.03 13.70
C GLU A 106 -13.99 19.76 14.57
N TRP A 107 -12.90 19.60 15.31
CA TRP A 107 -12.64 18.39 16.11
C TRP A 107 -11.83 18.68 17.40
N PRO A 108 -12.33 19.59 18.25
CA PRO A 108 -11.61 20.04 19.43
C PRO A 108 -11.41 18.88 20.41
N SER A 109 -10.34 18.93 21.21
CA SER A 109 -9.95 17.84 22.13
C SER A 109 -11.09 17.30 22.99
N LYS A 110 -11.96 18.19 23.47
CA LYS A 110 -13.15 17.86 24.30
C LYS A 110 -14.28 17.11 23.56
N GLN A 111 -14.19 16.91 22.25
CA GLN A 111 -15.23 16.29 21.40
C GLN A 111 -14.67 15.14 20.54
N ARG A 112 -13.44 14.70 20.79
CA ARG A 112 -12.81 13.64 19.98
C ARG A 112 -13.39 12.27 20.32
N VAL A 113 -14.38 11.84 19.53
CA VAL A 113 -14.96 10.49 19.58
C VAL A 113 -14.25 9.59 18.59
N VAL A 114 -13.96 8.35 19.00
CA VAL A 114 -13.33 7.34 18.14
C VAL A 114 -14.29 6.23 17.74
N PHE A 115 -14.16 5.74 16.51
CA PHE A 115 -15.02 4.76 15.89
C PHE A 115 -14.36 3.38 15.89
N CYS A 116 -15.13 2.38 16.29
CA CYS A 116 -14.81 0.96 16.13
C CYS A 116 -16.11 0.16 15.93
N TYR A 117 -16.00 -1.08 15.42
CA TYR A 117 -17.19 -1.89 15.13
C TYR A 117 -18.01 -2.19 16.39
N MET A 118 -17.31 -2.50 17.49
CA MET A 118 -17.87 -2.78 18.81
C MET A 118 -16.80 -2.57 19.88
N ALA A 119 -17.22 -2.59 21.15
CA ALA A 119 -16.31 -2.49 22.29
C ALA A 119 -15.19 -3.54 22.24
N ARG A 120 -13.98 -3.16 22.67
CA ARG A 120 -12.79 -4.02 22.68
C ARG A 120 -12.35 -4.30 24.12
N GLY A 121 -11.93 -5.55 24.34
CA GLY A 121 -11.54 -6.06 25.65
C GLY A 121 -12.69 -6.05 26.65
N ASP A 122 -12.36 -5.98 27.94
CA ASP A 122 -13.35 -5.89 29.02
C ASP A 122 -13.90 -4.46 29.21
N SER A 123 -13.46 -3.52 28.37
CA SER A 123 -13.90 -2.13 28.42
C SER A 123 -15.23 -1.95 27.68
N LYS A 124 -15.97 -0.89 28.03
CA LYS A 124 -17.11 -0.41 27.23
C LYS A 124 -16.66 0.61 26.17
N SER A 125 -15.43 0.51 25.67
CA SER A 125 -14.82 1.50 24.76
C SER A 125 -14.11 0.84 23.59
N CYS A 126 -13.67 1.66 22.63
CA CYS A 126 -12.86 1.20 21.51
C CYS A 126 -11.39 0.89 21.87
N ASN A 127 -10.91 1.31 23.04
CA ASN A 127 -9.50 1.19 23.45
C ASN A 127 -8.51 1.64 22.35
N ALA A 128 -8.78 2.78 21.72
CA ALA A 128 -8.13 3.23 20.49
C ALA A 128 -6.61 3.46 20.58
N LYS A 129 -6.08 3.55 21.81
CA LYS A 129 -4.66 3.79 22.10
C LYS A 129 -4.00 2.58 22.79
N GLU A 130 -4.72 1.47 22.97
CA GLU A 130 -4.18 0.29 23.63
C GLU A 130 -3.23 -0.48 22.70
N GLY A 131 -2.00 -0.68 23.17
CA GLY A 131 -0.97 -1.43 22.44
C GLY A 131 -0.25 -0.62 21.36
N ASN A 132 0.61 -1.33 20.63
CA ASN A 132 1.46 -0.77 19.56
C ASN A 132 0.98 -1.33 18.21
N PRO A 133 0.73 -0.48 17.19
CA PRO A 133 1.14 0.93 17.08
C PRO A 133 0.09 1.96 17.50
N PHE A 134 -1.05 1.52 18.05
CA PHE A 134 -2.22 2.34 18.34
C PHE A 134 -1.91 3.60 19.16
N GLY A 135 -1.39 3.45 20.37
CA GLY A 135 -1.07 4.60 21.23
C GLY A 135 -0.07 5.55 20.58
N ALA A 136 1.05 5.00 20.11
CA ALA A 136 2.14 5.76 19.49
C ALA A 136 1.68 6.59 18.27
N PHE A 137 0.75 6.07 17.47
CA PHE A 137 0.19 6.80 16.33
C PHE A 137 -0.60 8.02 16.81
N TRP A 138 -1.59 7.84 17.68
CA TRP A 138 -2.45 8.94 18.14
C TRP A 138 -1.69 9.96 19.00
N ASP A 139 -0.72 9.50 19.80
CA ASP A 139 0.18 10.38 20.57
C ASP A 139 1.01 11.29 19.67
N SER A 140 1.50 10.76 18.53
CA SER A 140 2.34 11.54 17.59
C SER A 140 1.63 12.74 16.98
N ILE A 141 0.30 12.72 16.98
CA ILE A 141 -0.56 13.82 16.50
C ILE A 141 -1.35 14.47 17.64
N GLN A 142 -0.98 14.22 18.90
CA GLN A 142 -1.57 14.83 20.10
C GLN A 142 -3.10 14.61 20.18
N VAL A 143 -3.52 13.37 19.93
CA VAL A 143 -4.92 12.96 20.01
C VAL A 143 -5.16 12.05 21.22
N ASP A 144 -6.07 12.50 22.06
CA ASP A 144 -6.79 11.72 23.05
C ASP A 144 -8.27 11.71 22.70
N PHE A 145 -8.95 10.63 23.06
CA PHE A 145 -10.38 10.45 22.80
C PHE A 145 -11.15 10.54 24.11
N VAL A 146 -12.28 11.23 24.06
CA VAL A 146 -13.18 11.41 25.22
C VAL A 146 -14.30 10.38 25.26
N ASP A 147 -14.61 9.76 24.12
CA ASP A 147 -15.68 8.78 23.99
C ASP A 147 -15.45 7.81 22.82
N SER A 148 -16.29 6.78 22.72
CA SER A 148 -16.30 5.76 21.67
C SER A 148 -17.65 5.68 20.98
N GLU A 149 -17.64 5.56 19.66
CA GLU A 149 -18.82 5.33 18.82
C GLU A 149 -18.73 3.93 18.18
N PHE A 150 -19.79 3.15 18.36
CA PHE A 150 -19.88 1.79 17.81
C PHE A 150 -20.75 1.77 16.57
N TYR A 151 -20.13 1.57 15.42
CA TYR A 151 -20.85 1.59 14.15
C TYR A 151 -21.46 0.24 13.76
N GLY A 152 -21.26 -0.83 14.54
CA GLY A 152 -21.91 -2.12 14.29
C GLY A 152 -23.44 -1.94 14.27
N PRO A 153 -24.15 -2.44 13.24
CA PRO A 153 -23.75 -3.49 12.29
C PRO A 153 -23.20 -3.00 10.93
N LEU A 154 -22.87 -1.72 10.77
CA LEU A 154 -22.39 -1.19 9.49
C LEU A 154 -21.03 -1.78 9.09
N HIS A 155 -20.79 -1.85 7.78
CA HIS A 155 -19.51 -2.26 7.20
C HIS A 155 -19.01 -1.27 6.15
N HIS A 156 -17.78 -1.45 5.67
CA HIS A 156 -17.08 -0.50 4.79
C HIS A 156 -17.12 -0.89 3.31
N ASP A 157 -17.87 -1.92 2.95
CA ASP A 157 -18.10 -2.30 1.55
C ASP A 157 -18.89 -1.21 0.82
N VAL A 158 -18.20 -0.50 -0.07
CA VAL A 158 -18.75 0.61 -0.87
C VAL A 158 -19.58 0.14 -2.06
N SER A 159 -19.54 -1.15 -2.41
CA SER A 159 -20.38 -1.71 -3.48
C SER A 159 -21.84 -1.85 -3.05
N ASN A 160 -22.11 -1.83 -1.74
CA ASN A 160 -23.44 -1.82 -1.16
C ASN A 160 -23.94 -0.38 -0.95
N GLU A 161 -24.73 0.12 -1.90
CA GLU A 161 -25.27 1.49 -1.87
C GLU A 161 -26.15 1.77 -0.63
N ASP A 162 -26.91 0.78 -0.17
CA ASP A 162 -27.76 0.91 1.02
C ASP A 162 -26.93 1.14 2.28
N ILE A 163 -25.78 0.46 2.40
CA ILE A 163 -24.87 0.65 3.53
C ILE A 163 -24.24 2.04 3.48
N VAL A 164 -23.81 2.51 2.30
CA VAL A 164 -23.29 3.87 2.13
C VAL A 164 -24.34 4.92 2.49
N LYS A 165 -25.60 4.71 2.11
CA LYS A 165 -26.72 5.60 2.47
C LYS A 165 -26.94 5.61 3.98
N THR A 166 -26.97 4.44 4.60
CA THR A 166 -27.14 4.28 6.05
C THR A 166 -26.02 4.98 6.84
N TRP A 167 -24.77 4.89 6.37
CA TRP A 167 -23.64 5.64 6.96
C TRP A 167 -23.88 7.15 6.95
N LYS A 168 -24.37 7.69 5.83
CA LYS A 168 -24.64 9.13 5.68
C LYS A 168 -25.81 9.61 6.55
N GLU A 169 -26.83 8.76 6.72
CA GLU A 169 -28.00 9.05 7.54
C GLU A 169 -27.68 9.05 9.05
N ILE A 170 -26.92 8.05 9.52
CA ILE A 170 -26.55 7.91 10.93
C ILE A 170 -25.46 8.92 11.32
N TYR A 171 -24.50 9.16 10.41
CA TYR A 171 -23.35 10.03 10.66
C TYR A 171 -23.31 11.21 9.69
N PRO A 172 -24.27 12.15 9.74
CA PRO A 172 -24.26 13.32 8.88
C PRO A 172 -23.18 14.33 9.32
N PRO A 173 -22.58 15.11 8.39
CA PRO A 173 -21.43 15.98 8.70
C PRO A 173 -21.69 17.10 9.71
N ASP A 174 -22.93 17.59 9.81
CA ASP A 174 -23.35 18.63 10.76
C ASP A 174 -23.27 18.17 12.22
N LYS A 175 -23.50 16.87 12.47
CA LYS A 175 -23.38 16.24 13.80
C LYS A 175 -22.03 15.57 14.01
N TRP A 176 -21.48 15.00 12.93
CA TRP A 176 -20.24 14.25 12.92
C TRP A 176 -19.28 14.86 11.90
N PRO A 177 -18.66 16.01 12.22
CA PRO A 177 -17.75 16.68 11.29
C PRO A 177 -16.51 15.83 11.01
N VAL A 178 -16.09 14.97 11.94
CA VAL A 178 -14.93 14.08 11.79
C VAL A 178 -15.26 12.65 12.21
N LEU A 179 -15.08 11.71 11.29
CA LEU A 179 -15.13 10.28 11.58
C LEU A 179 -13.72 9.76 11.83
N ALA A 180 -13.38 9.45 13.09
CA ALA A 180 -12.04 9.03 13.49
C ALA A 180 -12.01 7.52 13.80
N PHE A 181 -11.39 6.71 12.95
CA PHE A 181 -11.41 5.25 13.08
C PHE A 181 -10.15 4.69 13.77
N THR A 182 -10.36 3.77 14.72
CA THR A 182 -9.27 3.03 15.40
C THR A 182 -8.32 2.29 14.46
N GLY A 183 -8.82 1.85 13.31
CA GLY A 183 -8.07 1.21 12.23
C GLY A 183 -8.61 1.68 10.88
N ALA A 184 -7.99 1.23 9.79
CA ALA A 184 -8.48 1.56 8.46
C ALA A 184 -9.91 1.05 8.23
N PRO A 185 -10.87 1.90 7.80
CA PRO A 185 -12.21 1.46 7.38
C PRO A 185 -12.14 0.82 5.99
N ALA A 186 -11.43 -0.30 5.88
CA ALA A 186 -11.10 -0.96 4.62
C ALA A 186 -10.90 -2.47 4.80
N SER A 187 -11.10 -3.24 3.74
CA SER A 187 -10.75 -4.66 3.70
C SER A 187 -9.26 -4.88 3.49
N PHE A 188 -8.77 -6.04 3.96
CA PHE A 188 -7.46 -6.56 3.62
C PHE A 188 -7.57 -8.05 3.23
N PRO A 189 -7.02 -8.47 2.07
CA PRO A 189 -6.42 -7.63 1.02
C PRO A 189 -7.42 -6.61 0.45
N VAL A 190 -6.92 -5.59 -0.24
CA VAL A 190 -7.78 -4.59 -0.89
C VAL A 190 -8.81 -5.28 -1.79
N ALA A 191 -10.06 -4.84 -1.80
CA ALA A 191 -11.08 -5.36 -2.71
C ALA A 191 -10.72 -5.12 -4.20
N ASP A 192 -11.17 -6.00 -5.11
CA ASP A 192 -10.73 -5.98 -6.52
C ASP A 192 -11.09 -4.67 -7.21
N GLU A 193 -12.31 -4.20 -6.96
CA GLU A 193 -12.87 -2.94 -7.44
C GLU A 193 -12.06 -1.72 -6.99
N ASN A 194 -11.30 -1.79 -5.90
CA ASN A 194 -10.52 -0.66 -5.37
C ASN A 194 -9.05 -0.68 -5.86
N ARG A 195 -8.61 -1.71 -6.56
CA ARG A 195 -7.21 -1.82 -7.02
C ARG A 195 -6.82 -0.73 -8.01
N HIS A 196 -7.75 -0.31 -8.87
CA HIS A 196 -7.51 0.70 -9.91
C HIS A 196 -7.13 2.06 -9.33
N ILE A 197 -7.49 2.34 -8.08
CA ILE A 197 -7.20 3.58 -7.35
C ILE A 197 -5.69 3.78 -7.20
N HIS A 198 -4.90 2.70 -7.23
CA HIS A 198 -3.45 2.76 -7.12
C HIS A 198 -2.77 3.67 -8.15
N LYS A 199 -3.39 3.93 -9.31
CA LYS A 199 -2.86 4.87 -10.31
C LYS A 199 -2.64 6.30 -9.76
N HIS A 200 -3.34 6.66 -8.69
CA HIS A 200 -3.22 7.96 -8.02
C HIS A 200 -2.11 8.00 -6.95
N LEU A 201 -1.49 6.86 -6.61
CA LEU A 201 -0.32 6.81 -5.73
C LEU A 201 0.95 7.07 -6.54
N VAL A 202 1.31 8.35 -6.66
CA VAL A 202 2.52 8.78 -7.38
C VAL A 202 3.64 9.07 -6.38
N TRP A 203 4.77 8.38 -6.55
CA TRP A 203 5.98 8.54 -5.73
C TRP A 203 6.39 10.01 -5.58
N SER A 204 6.86 10.39 -4.39
CA SER A 204 7.45 11.69 -4.13
C SER A 204 8.69 11.91 -4.99
N LYS A 205 9.04 13.18 -5.23
CA LYS A 205 10.24 13.55 -6.00
C LYS A 205 11.50 12.89 -5.41
N ASP A 206 11.63 12.83 -4.10
CA ASP A 206 12.78 12.21 -3.42
C ASP A 206 12.91 10.72 -3.76
N ILE A 207 11.82 9.95 -3.64
CA ILE A 207 11.84 8.50 -3.96
C ILE A 207 12.11 8.29 -5.46
N GLU A 208 11.45 9.08 -6.30
CA GLU A 208 11.61 9.01 -7.76
C GLU A 208 13.05 9.33 -8.20
N ASP A 209 13.66 10.38 -7.63
CA ASP A 209 15.03 10.80 -7.94
C ASP A 209 16.05 9.77 -7.42
N LYS A 210 15.84 9.18 -6.24
CA LYS A 210 16.67 8.07 -5.72
C LYS A 210 16.61 6.84 -6.62
N ALA A 211 15.41 6.44 -7.06
CA ALA A 211 15.24 5.30 -7.96
C ALA A 211 15.91 5.56 -9.31
N LYS A 212 15.70 6.74 -9.92
CA LYS A 212 16.35 7.14 -11.17
C LYS A 212 17.87 7.16 -11.06
N LYS A 213 18.40 7.76 -9.99
CA LYS A 213 19.84 7.82 -9.73
C LYS A 213 20.45 6.43 -9.60
N PHE A 214 19.77 5.51 -8.91
CA PHE A 214 20.23 4.13 -8.83
C PHE A 214 20.26 3.45 -10.21
N LEU A 215 19.17 3.56 -10.97
CA LEU A 215 19.05 2.98 -12.31
C LEU A 215 20.13 3.53 -13.25
N SER A 216 20.39 4.84 -13.25
CA SER A 216 21.38 5.44 -14.16
C SER A 216 22.83 5.16 -13.78
N SER A 217 23.13 4.95 -12.49
CA SER A 217 24.50 4.78 -12.00
C SER A 217 24.94 3.34 -11.82
N ARG A 218 24.00 2.39 -11.66
CA ARG A 218 24.30 0.99 -11.33
C ARG A 218 23.82 -0.01 -12.37
N MET A 219 22.89 0.36 -13.26
CA MET A 219 22.41 -0.55 -14.29
C MET A 219 23.19 -0.40 -15.58
N PRO A 220 23.63 -1.50 -16.22
CA PRO A 220 24.09 -1.46 -17.60
C PRO A 220 22.96 -1.00 -18.54
N LYS A 221 23.33 -0.41 -19.68
CA LYS A 221 22.37 -0.04 -20.74
C LYS A 221 21.66 -1.29 -21.25
N GLY A 222 20.32 -1.30 -21.22
CA GLY A 222 19.47 -2.38 -21.68
C GLY A 222 18.27 -2.59 -20.76
N ALA A 223 17.52 -3.67 -20.99
CA ALA A 223 16.40 -4.03 -20.14
C ALA A 223 16.86 -4.66 -18.82
N PHE A 224 16.03 -4.55 -17.78
CA PHE A 224 16.24 -5.25 -16.52
C PHE A 224 14.97 -5.93 -16.00
N ILE A 225 15.18 -7.03 -15.29
CA ILE A 225 14.12 -7.73 -14.56
C ILE A 225 14.21 -7.31 -13.10
N GLY A 226 13.10 -6.87 -12.52
CA GLY A 226 12.98 -6.63 -11.09
C GLY A 226 12.43 -7.89 -10.41
N ILE A 227 13.06 -8.33 -9.33
CA ILE A 227 12.57 -9.47 -8.56
C ILE A 227 12.39 -9.11 -7.08
N HIS A 228 11.32 -9.65 -6.49
CA HIS A 228 11.08 -9.54 -5.05
C HIS A 228 11.20 -10.93 -4.40
N LEU A 229 12.13 -11.04 -3.45
CA LEU A 229 12.38 -12.24 -2.66
C LEU A 229 11.92 -11.99 -1.22
N ARG A 230 10.78 -12.59 -0.88
CA ARG A 230 10.20 -12.55 0.46
C ARG A 230 10.60 -13.82 1.21
N ASN A 231 11.59 -13.72 2.09
CA ASN A 231 12.24 -14.86 2.75
C ASN A 231 12.73 -14.54 4.18
N GLY A 232 12.12 -13.55 4.84
CA GLY A 232 12.26 -13.31 6.27
C GLY A 232 11.75 -14.48 7.13
N VAL A 233 12.27 -14.60 8.36
CA VAL A 233 11.93 -15.69 9.28
C VAL A 233 10.43 -15.71 9.63
N ASP A 234 9.83 -14.53 9.77
CA ASP A 234 8.39 -14.35 9.95
C ASP A 234 7.60 -14.88 8.75
N TRP A 235 8.10 -14.62 7.55
CA TRP A 235 7.51 -15.08 6.30
C TRP A 235 7.56 -16.59 6.13
N VAL A 236 8.69 -17.21 6.49
CA VAL A 236 8.83 -18.69 6.48
C VAL A 236 7.75 -19.35 7.34
N ARG A 237 7.41 -18.75 8.49
CA ARG A 237 6.33 -19.23 9.35
C ARG A 237 4.96 -19.00 8.73
N ALA A 238 4.70 -17.80 8.20
CA ALA A 238 3.44 -17.48 7.53
C ALA A 238 3.13 -18.46 6.37
N CYS A 239 4.14 -18.83 5.58
CA CYS A 239 3.97 -19.76 4.47
C CYS A 239 3.59 -21.19 4.88
N LYS A 240 3.78 -21.58 6.16
CA LYS A 240 3.32 -22.89 6.65
C LYS A 240 1.80 -23.02 6.68
N HIS A 241 1.07 -21.90 6.74
CA HIS A 241 -0.40 -21.88 6.78
C HIS A 241 -1.07 -21.92 5.40
N ILE A 242 -0.29 -21.87 4.32
CA ILE A 242 -0.84 -21.86 2.95
C ILE A 242 -1.77 -23.04 2.63
N PRO A 243 -1.50 -24.29 3.05
CA PRO A 243 -2.41 -25.41 2.79
C PRO A 243 -3.83 -25.20 3.37
N GLU A 244 -3.93 -24.48 4.49
CA GLU A 244 -5.20 -24.25 5.22
C GLU A 244 -5.84 -22.90 4.85
N SER A 245 -5.05 -21.95 4.32
CA SER A 245 -5.48 -20.58 4.01
C SER A 245 -5.02 -20.18 2.60
N PRO A 246 -5.65 -20.68 1.52
CA PRO A 246 -5.23 -20.39 0.15
C PRO A 246 -5.39 -18.91 -0.25
N ASN A 247 -6.28 -18.18 0.42
CA ASN A 247 -6.51 -16.74 0.24
C ASN A 247 -5.62 -15.86 1.14
N LEU A 248 -4.54 -16.41 1.70
CA LEU A 248 -3.69 -15.68 2.65
C LEU A 248 -3.14 -14.38 2.03
N PHE A 249 -3.33 -13.27 2.75
CA PHE A 249 -2.80 -11.95 2.40
C PHE A 249 -3.15 -11.54 0.97
N ALA A 250 -2.16 -11.31 0.10
CA ALA A 250 -2.38 -10.80 -1.26
C ALA A 250 -2.47 -11.89 -2.33
N ALA A 251 -2.62 -13.17 -1.96
CA ALA A 251 -2.75 -14.29 -2.89
C ALA A 251 -3.80 -14.07 -4.02
N PRO A 252 -4.94 -13.39 -3.79
CA PRO A 252 -5.89 -13.04 -4.84
C PRO A 252 -5.30 -12.29 -6.05
N GLN A 253 -4.15 -11.60 -5.90
CA GLN A 253 -3.53 -10.88 -7.02
C GLN A 253 -3.10 -11.79 -8.19
N CYS A 254 -2.85 -13.08 -7.92
CA CYS A 254 -2.57 -14.08 -8.96
C CYS A 254 -3.72 -15.06 -9.13
N LEU A 255 -4.32 -15.49 -8.02
CA LEU A 255 -5.29 -16.59 -8.00
C LEU A 255 -6.72 -16.14 -8.30
N GLY A 256 -6.96 -14.83 -8.22
CA GLY A 256 -8.29 -14.22 -8.27
C GLY A 256 -8.99 -14.27 -6.91
N TYR A 257 -10.01 -13.42 -6.72
CA TYR A 257 -10.67 -13.22 -5.42
C TYR A 257 -11.57 -14.40 -5.02
N ARG A 258 -11.88 -15.30 -5.95
CA ARG A 258 -12.62 -16.56 -5.70
C ARG A 258 -11.78 -17.79 -6.06
N ASN A 259 -10.44 -17.67 -6.11
CA ASN A 259 -9.52 -18.73 -6.52
C ASN A 259 -9.78 -19.28 -7.93
N GLU A 260 -10.22 -18.42 -8.84
CA GLU A 260 -10.56 -18.74 -10.23
C GLU A 260 -9.37 -19.33 -11.01
N LYS A 261 -8.14 -19.07 -10.56
CA LYS A 261 -6.88 -19.52 -11.18
C LYS A 261 -6.15 -20.59 -10.35
N GLY A 262 -6.85 -21.21 -9.40
CA GLY A 262 -6.34 -22.28 -8.53
C GLY A 262 -6.02 -21.82 -7.12
N ASN A 263 -5.39 -22.70 -6.33
CA ASN A 263 -5.06 -22.46 -4.93
C ASN A 263 -3.58 -22.09 -4.75
N ALA A 264 -3.28 -21.34 -3.69
CA ALA A 264 -1.90 -20.98 -3.34
C ALA A 264 -1.11 -22.24 -2.98
N THR A 265 0.13 -22.31 -3.49
CA THR A 265 1.06 -23.40 -3.17
C THR A 265 2.21 -22.90 -2.31
N ALA A 266 2.87 -23.82 -1.60
CA ALA A 266 4.09 -23.50 -0.84
C ALA A 266 5.16 -22.84 -1.73
N GLU A 267 5.30 -23.27 -2.99
CA GLU A 267 6.25 -22.71 -3.95
C GLU A 267 5.91 -21.26 -4.33
N MET A 268 4.63 -20.90 -4.40
CA MET A 268 4.21 -19.51 -4.64
C MET A 268 4.53 -18.60 -3.46
N CYS A 269 4.47 -19.14 -2.24
CA CYS A 269 4.72 -18.40 -1.00
C CYS A 269 6.21 -18.31 -0.64
N LEU A 270 6.95 -19.41 -0.76
CA LEU A 270 8.36 -19.52 -0.39
C LEU A 270 9.10 -20.39 -1.43
N PRO A 271 9.43 -19.83 -2.61
CA PRO A 271 10.09 -20.58 -3.67
C PRO A 271 11.51 -20.99 -3.27
N SER A 272 11.92 -22.18 -3.70
CA SER A 272 13.29 -22.68 -3.53
C SER A 272 14.29 -21.89 -4.39
N LYS A 273 15.57 -21.95 -4.02
CA LYS A 273 16.66 -21.35 -4.81
C LYS A 273 16.67 -21.85 -6.25
N GLU A 274 16.46 -23.15 -6.44
CA GLU A 274 16.45 -23.82 -7.75
C GLU A 274 15.28 -23.31 -8.60
N GLN A 275 14.12 -23.11 -7.98
CA GLN A 275 12.93 -22.56 -8.65
C GLN A 275 13.13 -21.12 -9.07
N ILE A 276 13.67 -20.27 -8.17
CA ILE A 276 14.01 -18.88 -8.47
C ILE A 276 14.95 -18.81 -9.67
N VAL A 277 16.06 -19.57 -9.64
CA VAL A 277 17.04 -19.60 -10.73
C VAL A 277 16.42 -20.10 -12.03
N LYS A 278 15.65 -21.20 -11.99
CA LYS A 278 15.03 -21.80 -13.17
C LYS A 278 14.05 -20.83 -13.84
N GLN A 279 13.14 -20.25 -13.05
CA GLN A 279 12.13 -19.32 -13.55
C GLN A 279 12.77 -18.02 -14.06
N LEU A 280 13.79 -17.51 -13.38
CA LEU A 280 14.52 -16.32 -13.82
C LEU A 280 15.29 -16.55 -15.12
N LYS A 281 16.01 -17.67 -15.27
CA LYS A 281 16.67 -18.04 -16.53
C LYS A 281 15.67 -18.14 -17.69
N LYS A 282 14.51 -18.74 -17.44
CA LYS A 282 13.43 -18.83 -18.44
C LYS A 282 12.91 -17.44 -18.83
N ALA A 283 12.66 -16.57 -17.86
CA ALA A 283 12.22 -15.20 -18.11
C ALA A 283 13.25 -14.40 -18.94
N ILE A 284 14.53 -14.45 -18.56
CA ILE A 284 15.62 -13.80 -19.30
C ILE A 284 15.69 -14.30 -20.74
N LYS A 285 15.66 -15.62 -20.94
CA LYS A 285 15.71 -16.21 -22.29
C LYS A 285 14.53 -15.76 -23.13
N ASN A 286 13.31 -15.86 -22.61
CA ASN A 286 12.09 -15.45 -23.31
C ASN A 286 12.14 -13.96 -23.72
N MET A 287 12.57 -13.08 -22.81
CA MET A 287 12.71 -11.66 -23.13
C MET A 287 13.76 -11.41 -24.20
N ASN A 288 14.92 -12.07 -24.10
CA ASN A 288 16.00 -11.91 -25.09
C ASN A 288 15.60 -12.47 -26.46
N ASP A 289 14.80 -13.54 -26.50
CA ASP A 289 14.25 -14.09 -27.74
C ASP A 289 13.29 -13.10 -28.42
N LEU A 290 12.48 -12.37 -27.65
CA LEU A 290 11.61 -11.29 -28.16
C LEU A 290 12.40 -10.03 -28.56
N ALA A 291 13.56 -9.81 -27.94
CA ALA A 291 14.41 -8.65 -28.16
C ALA A 291 15.40 -8.80 -29.33
N LYS A 292 15.35 -9.88 -30.12
CA LYS A 292 16.30 -10.15 -31.22
C LYS A 292 16.42 -9.03 -32.26
N VAL A 293 15.43 -8.14 -32.33
CA VAL A 293 15.38 -7.01 -33.27
C VAL A 293 15.84 -5.69 -32.62
N ASP A 294 15.87 -5.60 -31.29
CA ASP A 294 16.18 -4.37 -30.55
C ASP A 294 17.10 -4.66 -29.36
N SER A 295 18.37 -4.26 -29.50
CA SER A 295 19.39 -4.48 -28.48
C SER A 295 19.10 -3.76 -27.15
N HIS A 296 18.29 -2.68 -27.16
CA HIS A 296 17.86 -1.98 -25.95
C HIS A 296 16.87 -2.80 -25.12
N LYS A 297 16.17 -3.77 -25.74
CA LYS A 297 15.24 -4.67 -25.06
C LYS A 297 15.91 -5.94 -24.52
N THR A 298 17.18 -6.15 -24.82
CA THR A 298 17.93 -7.29 -24.28
C THR A 298 18.14 -7.11 -22.78
N VAL A 299 17.85 -8.14 -22.00
CA VAL A 299 18.05 -8.13 -20.55
C VAL A 299 19.54 -8.12 -20.25
N ARG A 300 19.97 -7.07 -19.55
CA ARG A 300 21.36 -6.89 -19.09
C ARG A 300 21.49 -6.90 -17.57
N ALA A 301 20.39 -6.72 -16.84
CA ALA A 301 20.42 -6.69 -15.39
C ALA A 301 19.23 -7.39 -14.72
N VAL A 302 19.47 -7.85 -13.49
CA VAL A 302 18.46 -8.28 -12.52
C VAL A 302 18.62 -7.42 -11.28
N PHE A 303 17.56 -6.71 -10.92
CA PHE A 303 17.44 -6.01 -9.65
C PHE A 303 16.76 -6.90 -8.62
N VAL A 304 17.35 -7.00 -7.42
CA VAL A 304 16.81 -7.82 -6.33
C VAL A 304 16.42 -6.95 -5.14
N ALA A 305 15.15 -6.98 -4.79
CA ALA A 305 14.63 -6.49 -3.51
C ALA A 305 14.32 -7.69 -2.61
N SER A 306 14.74 -7.63 -1.35
CA SER A 306 14.45 -8.68 -0.37
C SER A 306 14.30 -8.12 1.04
N ASP A 307 13.45 -8.76 1.84
CA ASP A 307 13.28 -8.46 3.25
C ASP A 307 14.35 -9.10 4.14
N ASN A 308 15.14 -10.03 3.61
CA ASN A 308 16.20 -10.72 4.36
C ASN A 308 17.37 -11.10 3.44
N HIS A 309 17.27 -12.22 2.71
CA HIS A 309 18.38 -12.72 1.89
C HIS A 309 18.18 -12.45 0.40
N HIS A 310 19.06 -11.61 -0.15
CA HIS A 310 19.01 -11.15 -1.54
C HIS A 310 19.59 -12.16 -2.57
N MET A 311 20.18 -13.28 -2.14
CA MET A 311 20.74 -14.32 -3.03
C MET A 311 21.73 -13.80 -4.10
N ILE A 312 22.47 -12.73 -3.82
CA ILE A 312 23.26 -12.02 -4.85
C ILE A 312 24.33 -12.93 -5.46
N GLU A 313 25.08 -13.66 -4.65
CA GLU A 313 26.18 -14.50 -5.13
C GLU A 313 25.68 -15.75 -5.85
N GLU A 314 24.60 -16.35 -5.34
CA GLU A 314 23.91 -17.47 -5.97
C GLU A 314 23.38 -17.11 -7.36
N LEU A 315 22.75 -15.95 -7.47
CA LEU A 315 22.20 -15.45 -8.73
C LEU A 315 23.31 -15.06 -9.70
N ARG A 316 24.39 -14.41 -9.23
CA ARG A 316 25.57 -14.09 -10.07
C ARG A 316 26.18 -15.35 -10.67
N SER A 317 26.43 -16.36 -9.84
CA SER A 317 26.98 -17.65 -10.27
C SER A 317 26.04 -18.33 -11.28
N ALA A 318 24.75 -18.42 -10.96
CA ALA A 318 23.78 -19.10 -11.81
C ALA A 318 23.55 -18.41 -13.17
N LEU A 319 23.64 -17.07 -13.23
CA LEU A 319 23.35 -16.26 -14.40
C LEU A 319 24.60 -15.83 -15.19
N HIS A 320 25.81 -16.18 -14.73
CA HIS A 320 27.08 -15.77 -15.36
C HIS A 320 27.11 -16.02 -16.88
N LYS A 321 26.67 -17.20 -17.33
CA LYS A 321 26.63 -17.57 -18.77
C LYS A 321 25.69 -16.70 -19.62
N LEU A 322 24.71 -16.03 -18.99
CA LEU A 322 23.76 -15.15 -19.68
C LEU A 322 24.27 -13.70 -19.80
N LYS A 323 25.46 -13.39 -19.23
CA LYS A 323 26.05 -12.04 -19.23
C LYS A 323 25.10 -10.97 -18.65
N VAL A 324 24.40 -11.33 -17.56
CA VAL A 324 23.46 -10.46 -16.84
C VAL A 324 24.06 -10.06 -15.51
N THR A 325 24.03 -8.76 -15.21
CA THR A 325 24.48 -8.21 -13.93
C THR A 325 23.39 -8.36 -12.87
N VAL A 326 23.73 -8.83 -11.67
CA VAL A 326 22.79 -8.91 -10.53
C VAL A 326 23.14 -7.85 -9.50
N VAL A 327 22.17 -7.01 -9.15
CA VAL A 327 22.33 -5.87 -8.26
C VAL A 327 21.20 -5.77 -7.24
N LYS A 328 21.49 -5.13 -6.10
CA LYS A 328 20.54 -4.70 -5.08
C LYS A 328 20.87 -3.27 -4.65
N LEU A 329 19.99 -2.64 -3.88
CA LEU A 329 20.36 -1.40 -3.19
C LEU A 329 21.53 -1.64 -2.22
N ASN A 330 22.43 -0.67 -2.15
CA ASN A 330 23.54 -0.70 -1.19
C ASN A 330 23.02 -0.46 0.23
N THR A 331 22.17 0.56 0.38
CA THR A 331 21.48 0.89 1.61
C THR A 331 20.02 0.44 1.49
N PRO A 332 19.52 -0.39 2.41
CA PRO A 332 18.12 -0.82 2.39
C PRO A 332 17.17 0.37 2.43
N ASP A 333 16.27 0.45 1.46
CA ASP A 333 15.18 1.42 1.40
C ASP A 333 13.99 0.77 0.68
N PRO A 334 12.98 0.27 1.42
CA PRO A 334 11.90 -0.51 0.83
C PRO A 334 11.05 0.32 -0.14
N HIS A 335 10.96 1.64 0.03
CA HIS A 335 10.17 2.49 -0.86
C HIS A 335 10.91 2.72 -2.19
N VAL A 336 12.24 2.89 -2.14
CA VAL A 336 13.06 2.93 -3.35
C VAL A 336 13.10 1.56 -4.04
N ASP A 337 13.13 0.45 -3.30
CA ASP A 337 12.99 -0.89 -3.87
C ASP A 337 11.68 -1.01 -4.67
N LEU A 338 10.54 -0.62 -4.10
CA LEU A 338 9.24 -0.63 -4.79
C LEU A 338 9.25 0.23 -6.05
N ALA A 339 9.79 1.46 -5.98
CA ALA A 339 9.87 2.36 -7.11
C ALA A 339 10.75 1.80 -8.25
N ILE A 340 11.86 1.13 -7.92
CA ILE A 340 12.72 0.46 -8.91
C ILE A 340 12.00 -0.75 -9.53
N LEU A 341 11.36 -1.59 -8.70
CA LEU A 341 10.59 -2.75 -9.17
C LEU A 341 9.44 -2.32 -10.10
N GLY A 342 8.75 -1.23 -9.77
CA GLY A 342 7.70 -0.62 -10.59
C GLY A 342 8.20 -0.21 -11.98
N LYS A 343 9.46 0.21 -12.11
CA LYS A 343 10.12 0.62 -13.36
C LYS A 343 10.75 -0.52 -14.17
N SER A 344 10.77 -1.74 -13.65
CA SER A 344 11.38 -2.89 -14.35
C SER A 344 10.70 -3.21 -15.68
N ASN A 345 11.45 -3.79 -16.63
CA ASN A 345 10.83 -4.23 -17.89
C ASN A 345 9.90 -5.42 -17.64
N VAL A 346 10.31 -6.35 -16.77
CA VAL A 346 9.46 -7.41 -16.21
C VAL A 346 9.69 -7.48 -14.71
N PHE A 347 8.60 -7.58 -13.95
CA PHE A 347 8.64 -7.83 -12.52
C PHE A 347 8.35 -9.30 -12.23
N ILE A 348 9.11 -9.95 -11.34
CA ILE A 348 8.76 -11.25 -10.77
C ILE A 348 8.56 -11.10 -9.27
N GLY A 349 7.30 -11.21 -8.84
CA GLY A 349 6.88 -10.99 -7.45
C GLY A 349 6.59 -12.28 -6.69
N ASN A 350 6.43 -12.13 -5.38
CA ASN A 350 5.81 -13.13 -4.52
C ASN A 350 4.29 -12.92 -4.49
N CYS A 351 3.52 -13.95 -4.81
CA CYS A 351 2.07 -13.84 -4.97
C CYS A 351 1.31 -13.55 -3.66
N ILE A 352 1.83 -13.99 -2.52
CA ILE A 352 1.16 -13.89 -1.22
C ILE A 352 1.50 -12.53 -0.58
N SER A 353 2.60 -11.90 -0.96
CA SER A 353 3.08 -10.65 -0.36
C SER A 353 2.30 -9.42 -0.83
N SER A 354 1.75 -8.66 0.11
CA SER A 354 1.16 -7.34 -0.13
C SER A 354 2.19 -6.29 -0.59
N PHE A 355 3.48 -6.49 -0.29
CA PHE A 355 4.57 -5.68 -0.83
C PHE A 355 4.74 -5.89 -2.34
N SER A 356 4.66 -7.13 -2.82
CA SER A 356 4.59 -7.39 -4.28
C SER A 356 3.30 -6.85 -4.89
N ALA A 357 2.18 -6.93 -4.16
CA ALA A 357 0.88 -6.45 -4.63
C ALA A 357 0.88 -4.96 -4.91
N PHE A 358 1.63 -4.18 -4.11
CA PHE A 358 1.90 -2.78 -4.39
C PHE A 358 2.50 -2.61 -5.80
N VAL A 359 3.64 -3.27 -6.07
CA VAL A 359 4.32 -3.19 -7.37
C VAL A 359 3.40 -3.67 -8.50
N LYS A 360 2.67 -4.77 -8.29
CA LYS A 360 1.74 -5.32 -9.28
C LYS A 360 0.69 -4.29 -9.69
N ARG A 361 0.06 -3.61 -8.73
CA ARG A 361 -0.95 -2.59 -9.02
C ARG A 361 -0.36 -1.36 -9.70
N GLU A 362 0.83 -0.90 -9.29
CA GLU A 362 1.54 0.19 -9.97
C GLU A 362 1.76 -0.16 -11.45
N ARG A 363 2.24 -1.38 -11.72
CA ARG A 363 2.53 -1.88 -13.06
C ARG A 363 1.27 -2.08 -13.90
N ASP A 364 0.21 -2.62 -13.31
CA ASP A 364 -1.08 -2.81 -13.97
C ASP A 364 -1.65 -1.49 -14.50
N SER A 365 -1.53 -0.41 -13.72
CA SER A 365 -1.99 0.93 -14.15
C SER A 365 -1.29 1.48 -15.40
N ARG A 366 -0.12 0.92 -15.74
CA ARG A 366 0.71 1.31 -16.90
C ARG A 366 0.77 0.21 -17.97
N GLY A 367 0.03 -0.88 -17.81
CA GLY A 367 0.09 -2.03 -18.71
C GLY A 367 1.43 -2.78 -18.70
N ALA A 368 2.23 -2.67 -17.63
CA ALA A 368 3.55 -3.28 -17.56
C ALA A 368 3.49 -4.76 -17.09
N PRO A 369 4.27 -5.66 -17.70
CA PRO A 369 4.13 -7.10 -17.45
C PRO A 369 4.66 -7.52 -16.08
N SER A 370 3.96 -8.44 -15.42
CA SER A 370 4.36 -9.00 -14.13
C SER A 370 4.19 -10.52 -14.13
N LEU A 371 5.14 -11.22 -13.53
CA LEU A 371 5.15 -12.65 -13.30
C LEU A 371 5.19 -12.90 -11.78
N PHE A 372 4.93 -14.14 -11.36
CA PHE A 372 4.99 -14.53 -9.96
C PHE A 372 5.69 -15.86 -9.79
N TRP A 373 6.42 -16.02 -8.69
CA TRP A 373 7.06 -17.29 -8.37
C TRP A 373 6.04 -18.43 -8.29
N GLY A 374 6.35 -19.56 -8.91
CA GLY A 374 5.49 -20.75 -8.88
C GLY A 374 4.15 -20.60 -9.59
N PHE A 375 3.92 -19.49 -10.33
CA PHE A 375 2.64 -19.20 -11.00
C PHE A 375 2.83 -18.79 -12.47
N PRO A 376 1.98 -19.28 -13.41
CA PRO A 376 0.88 -20.24 -13.19
C PRO A 376 1.41 -21.61 -12.78
N VAL A 377 0.62 -22.35 -11.99
CA VAL A 377 0.96 -23.72 -11.60
C VAL A 377 1.11 -24.56 -12.86
N THR A 378 2.31 -25.08 -13.13
CA THR A 378 2.49 -26.02 -14.23
C THR A 378 1.67 -27.27 -13.93
N ARG A 379 0.58 -27.49 -14.66
CA ARG A 379 -0.13 -28.78 -14.63
C ARG A 379 0.90 -29.87 -14.94
N SER A 380 1.19 -30.74 -13.98
CA SER A 380 1.92 -31.97 -14.28
C SER A 380 1.10 -32.73 -15.32
N ARG A 381 1.75 -33.28 -16.35
CA ARG A 381 1.15 -34.20 -17.34
C ARG A 381 0.72 -35.54 -16.72
N ALA A 382 0.42 -35.59 -15.42
CA ALA A 382 0.24 -36.82 -14.64
C ALA A 382 -1.24 -37.11 -14.30
N LYS A 383 -2.17 -36.80 -15.21
CA LYS A 383 -3.59 -37.17 -15.07
C LYS A 383 -4.25 -37.71 -16.35
N TYR A 384 -3.44 -38.23 -17.28
CA TYR A 384 -3.90 -38.87 -18.52
C TYR A 384 -3.46 -40.35 -18.61
N ARG A 385 -3.09 -40.99 -17.49
CA ARG A 385 -2.63 -42.39 -17.50
C ARG A 385 -3.47 -43.38 -16.70
N ASP A 386 -4.56 -42.94 -16.08
CA ASP A 386 -5.47 -43.82 -15.32
C ASP A 386 -6.87 -43.93 -15.94
N GLU A 387 -6.99 -43.63 -17.23
CA GLU A 387 -8.18 -43.99 -18.03
C GLU A 387 -7.71 -44.53 -19.39
N LEU A 388 -7.26 -45.79 -19.39
CA LEU A 388 -7.30 -46.71 -20.53
C LEU A 388 -7.36 -48.15 -20.02
#